data_AF-A0A842W5R1-F1
#
_entry.id   AF-A0A842W5R1-F1
#
_cell.length_a   1.000
_cell.length_b   1.000
_cell.length_c   1.000
_cell.angle_alpha   90.00
_cell.angle_beta   90.00
_cell.angle_gamma   90.00
#
_symmetry.space_group_name_H-M   'P 1'
#
loop_
_entity.id
_entity.type
_entity.pdbx_description
1 polymer ?
#
loop_
_entity_poly.entity_id
_entity_poly.type
_entity_poly.pdbx_seq_one_letter_code
_entity_poly.pdbx_strand_id
1 'polypeptide(L)'
;MKKILLLLLILILIVGCGQQQIPRTPQEPLPSSVTPPKQEVKVECSEDLNCLSNQACRHNRCIDIDCTGCNTIYNHKCMAVNCCSDSMCNDNNPHTEDKCISPEKINSRCSNTLTQTAPQEPVTVLPPKEPTKVPACASYPDKLDTCEPFSCEFQHEITLEMLEKRIIGLVDGKCKYTEEMPASGKVDCEYTESVRKTIARFQRDVDNNQVKPSYLVNGNLVQNPMQEALNIGQCVIQGIEPVPLPTPPPQNLNMSFRSDRTCESLINCIGAEYTLCFEGYCTKVNSALREYIYANYEHGYGDDYENCRTIPSAGSTSGFHIPASISHDENRTEYCIECSGNHVFLCKEGYTCVNSKCVQ
;
A
#
# COMPACT_ATOMS: atom_id res chain seq x y z
N MET A 1 -6.49 -11.95 -58.96
CA MET A 1 -7.33 -12.23 -57.76
C MET A 1 -7.52 -11.02 -56.84
N LYS A 2 -6.50 -10.22 -56.49
CA LYS A 2 -6.65 -9.05 -55.58
C LYS A 2 -7.65 -7.97 -56.06
N LYS A 3 -7.82 -7.75 -57.37
CA LYS A 3 -8.77 -6.75 -57.91
C LYS A 3 -10.24 -7.16 -57.80
N ILE A 4 -10.55 -8.46 -57.75
CA ILE A 4 -11.93 -8.97 -57.64
C ILE A 4 -12.42 -8.86 -56.18
N LEU A 5 -11.53 -9.07 -55.21
CA LEU A 5 -11.86 -8.94 -53.78
C LEU A 5 -12.19 -7.50 -53.38
N LEU A 6 -11.52 -6.51 -53.99
CA LEU A 6 -11.76 -5.09 -53.72
C LEU A 6 -13.13 -4.63 -54.27
N LEU A 7 -13.54 -5.13 -55.43
CA LEU A 7 -14.85 -4.84 -56.01
C LEU A 7 -16.01 -5.42 -55.20
N LEU A 8 -15.82 -6.61 -54.61
CA LEU A 8 -16.81 -7.24 -53.73
C LEU A 8 -17.00 -6.47 -52.40
N LEU A 9 -15.91 -5.96 -51.81
CA LEU A 9 -15.97 -5.15 -50.59
C LEU A 9 -16.69 -3.81 -50.81
N ILE A 10 -16.48 -3.17 -51.97
CA ILE A 10 -17.17 -1.92 -52.33
C ILE A 10 -18.66 -2.17 -52.54
N LEU A 11 -19.05 -3.32 -53.13
CA LEU A 11 -20.47 -3.64 -53.34
C LEU A 11 -21.24 -3.82 -52.02
N ILE A 12 -20.61 -4.38 -50.99
CA ILE A 12 -21.24 -4.61 -49.67
C ILE A 12 -21.49 -3.29 -48.92
N LEU A 13 -20.61 -2.29 -49.10
CA LEU A 13 -20.76 -0.99 -48.44
C LEU A 13 -21.89 -0.12 -49.06
N ILE A 14 -22.25 -0.33 -50.33
CA ILE A 14 -23.28 0.48 -51.00
C ILE A 14 -24.70 -0.01 -50.67
N VAL A 15 -24.88 -1.27 -50.27
CA VAL A 15 -26.21 -1.86 -49.99
C VAL A 15 -26.68 -1.65 -48.54
N GLY A 16 -25.80 -1.18 -47.64
CA GLY A 16 -26.06 -1.13 -46.19
C GLY A 16 -26.90 0.04 -45.64
N CYS A 17 -27.24 1.07 -46.41
CA CYS A 17 -27.94 2.27 -45.92
C CYS A 17 -29.35 2.43 -46.51
N GLY A 18 -30.18 1.39 -46.42
CA GLY A 18 -31.61 1.47 -46.70
C GLY A 18 -32.42 1.51 -45.40
N GLN A 19 -32.46 2.64 -44.69
CA GLN A 19 -33.45 2.83 -43.63
C GLN A 19 -34.83 2.93 -44.27
N GLN A 20 -35.58 1.81 -44.24
CA GLN A 20 -37.01 1.81 -44.55
C GLN A 20 -37.73 2.75 -43.58
N GLN A 21 -38.19 3.89 -44.08
CA GLN A 21 -39.16 4.72 -43.40
C GLN A 21 -40.49 3.96 -43.40
N ILE A 22 -40.81 3.34 -42.26
CA ILE A 22 -42.12 2.76 -42.01
C ILE A 22 -43.14 3.91 -42.02
N PRO A 23 -44.22 3.85 -42.82
CA PRO A 23 -45.27 4.84 -42.81
C PRO A 23 -45.90 4.91 -41.41
N ARG A 24 -45.82 6.07 -40.75
CA ARG A 24 -46.56 6.31 -39.51
C ARG A 24 -48.04 6.39 -39.83
N THR A 25 -48.77 5.35 -39.46
CA THR A 25 -50.22 5.38 -39.34
C THR A 25 -50.61 6.46 -38.33
N PRO A 26 -51.62 7.31 -38.59
CA PRO A 26 -52.13 8.26 -37.61
C PRO A 26 -52.64 7.50 -36.38
N GLN A 27 -51.91 7.59 -35.27
CA GLN A 27 -52.36 7.05 -33.99
C GLN A 27 -53.43 7.97 -33.42
N GLU A 28 -54.60 7.38 -33.18
CA GLU A 28 -55.70 7.92 -32.40
C GLU A 28 -55.20 8.39 -31.02
N PRO A 29 -55.64 9.55 -30.52
CA PRO A 29 -55.18 10.08 -29.24
C PRO A 29 -55.61 9.14 -28.10
N LEU A 30 -54.64 8.38 -27.56
CA LEU A 30 -54.86 7.63 -26.34
C LEU A 30 -55.19 8.60 -25.19
N PRO A 31 -56.09 8.19 -24.28
CA PRO A 31 -56.46 8.99 -23.10
C PRO A 31 -55.21 9.31 -22.29
N SER A 32 -55.05 10.59 -21.92
CA SER A 32 -53.96 11.15 -21.11
C SER A 32 -53.56 10.19 -19.99
N SER A 33 -52.49 9.43 -20.21
CA SER A 33 -51.91 8.59 -19.16
C SER A 33 -51.31 9.53 -18.12
N VAL A 34 -51.80 9.42 -16.90
CA VAL A 34 -51.21 10.03 -15.71
C VAL A 34 -49.73 9.66 -15.67
N THR A 35 -48.85 10.61 -16.00
CA THR A 35 -47.41 10.43 -15.90
C THR A 35 -47.11 10.14 -14.44
N PRO A 36 -46.64 8.93 -14.08
CA PRO A 36 -46.28 8.63 -12.70
C PRO A 36 -45.18 9.62 -12.29
N PRO A 37 -45.24 10.15 -11.05
CA PRO A 37 -44.26 11.12 -10.57
C PRO A 37 -42.86 10.55 -10.77
N LYS A 38 -42.02 11.33 -11.46
CA LYS A 38 -40.65 10.98 -11.80
C LYS A 38 -39.91 10.73 -10.49
N GLN A 39 -39.78 9.46 -10.12
CA GLN A 39 -39.15 9.06 -8.87
C GLN A 39 -37.67 9.41 -8.98
N GLU A 40 -37.23 10.40 -8.21
CA GLU A 40 -35.85 10.85 -8.19
C GLU A 40 -34.99 9.71 -7.62
N VAL A 41 -34.18 9.09 -8.49
CA VAL A 41 -33.30 7.98 -8.09
C VAL A 41 -32.17 8.60 -7.27
N LYS A 42 -32.22 8.42 -5.94
CA LYS A 42 -31.13 8.81 -5.05
C LYS A 42 -29.85 8.07 -5.48
N VAL A 43 -28.86 8.84 -5.94
CA VAL A 43 -27.51 8.34 -6.28
C VAL A 43 -26.74 8.16 -4.98
N GLU A 44 -26.30 6.94 -4.72
CA GLU A 44 -25.51 6.59 -3.53
C GLU A 44 -24.01 6.64 -3.83
N CYS A 45 -23.59 6.25 -5.04
CA CYS A 45 -22.20 6.22 -5.45
C CYS A 45 -22.04 6.62 -6.93
N SER A 46 -20.84 7.11 -7.27
CA SER A 46 -20.39 7.33 -8.65
C SER A 46 -19.22 6.41 -9.03
N GLU A 47 -18.42 6.00 -8.05
CA GLU A 47 -17.25 5.13 -8.20
C GLU A 47 -17.18 4.14 -7.04
N ASP A 48 -16.43 3.05 -7.22
CA ASP A 48 -16.27 2.01 -6.19
C ASP A 48 -15.69 2.58 -4.87
N LEU A 49 -14.80 3.58 -4.97
CA LEU A 49 -14.20 4.29 -3.83
C LEU A 49 -15.21 5.05 -2.96
N ASN A 50 -16.43 5.29 -3.45
CA ASN A 50 -17.51 5.88 -2.65
C ASN A 50 -18.25 4.84 -1.79
N CYS A 51 -17.97 3.55 -1.97
CA CYS A 51 -18.58 2.45 -1.24
C CYS A 51 -17.65 1.89 -0.16
N LEU A 52 -18.17 1.02 0.70
CA LEU A 52 -17.35 0.28 1.66
C LEU A 52 -16.37 -0.66 0.94
N SER A 53 -15.30 -1.07 1.62
CA SER A 53 -14.24 -1.90 1.04
C SER A 53 -14.73 -3.24 0.47
N ASN A 54 -15.85 -3.75 0.99
CA ASN A 54 -16.51 -4.98 0.55
C ASN A 54 -17.64 -4.76 -0.47
N GLN A 55 -17.77 -3.55 -1.02
CA GLN A 55 -18.84 -3.16 -1.93
C GLN A 55 -18.30 -2.60 -3.24
N ALA A 56 -19.08 -2.66 -4.31
CA ALA A 56 -18.79 -2.01 -5.58
C ALA A 56 -19.95 -1.12 -6.01
N CYS A 57 -19.64 -0.04 -6.70
CA CYS A 57 -20.64 0.86 -7.26
C CYS A 57 -21.23 0.24 -8.53
N ARG A 58 -22.53 -0.04 -8.50
CA ARG A 58 -23.29 -0.63 -9.61
C ARG A 58 -24.64 0.05 -9.69
N HIS A 59 -24.94 0.65 -10.84
CA HIS A 59 -26.18 1.40 -11.07
C HIS A 59 -26.43 2.47 -9.99
N ASN A 60 -25.39 3.23 -9.64
CA ASN A 60 -25.42 4.29 -8.63
C ASN A 60 -25.81 3.82 -7.21
N ARG A 61 -25.58 2.54 -6.90
CA ARG A 61 -25.80 1.93 -5.60
C ARG A 61 -24.58 1.13 -5.18
N CYS A 62 -24.28 1.12 -3.89
CA CYS A 62 -23.25 0.26 -3.34
C CYS A 62 -23.82 -1.15 -3.15
N ILE A 63 -23.22 -2.12 -3.83
CA ILE A 63 -23.65 -3.53 -3.77
C ILE A 63 -22.51 -4.34 -3.18
N ASP A 64 -22.82 -5.20 -2.21
CA ASP A 64 -21.84 -6.12 -1.63
C ASP A 64 -21.23 -7.01 -2.71
N ILE A 65 -19.90 -7.13 -2.69
CA ILE A 65 -19.16 -7.99 -3.61
C ILE A 65 -19.17 -9.40 -3.03
N ASP A 66 -19.80 -10.33 -3.74
CA ASP A 66 -19.73 -11.75 -3.41
C ASP A 66 -18.61 -12.42 -4.21
N CYS A 67 -17.49 -12.70 -3.54
CA CYS A 67 -16.37 -13.41 -4.13
C CYS A 67 -16.58 -14.92 -3.97
N THR A 68 -17.16 -15.55 -5.00
CA THR A 68 -17.25 -17.00 -5.06
C THR A 68 -15.88 -17.65 -5.25
N GLY A 69 -15.65 -18.81 -4.63
CA GLY A 69 -14.40 -19.58 -4.74
C GLY A 69 -13.30 -19.07 -3.80
N CYS A 70 -12.05 -19.44 -4.10
CA CYS A 70 -10.90 -19.05 -3.29
C CYS A 70 -10.38 -17.65 -3.67
N ASN A 71 -11.20 -16.64 -3.35
CA ASN A 71 -10.95 -15.24 -3.68
C ASN A 71 -11.20 -14.36 -2.45
N THR A 72 -10.47 -13.25 -2.32
CA THR A 72 -10.70 -12.21 -1.30
C THR A 72 -11.08 -10.89 -1.97
N ILE A 73 -11.80 -10.04 -1.26
CA ILE A 73 -12.04 -8.66 -1.71
C ILE A 73 -10.79 -7.83 -1.42
N TYR A 74 -10.25 -7.18 -2.44
CA TYR A 74 -9.18 -6.21 -2.33
C TYR A 74 -9.43 -5.08 -3.33
N ASN A 75 -9.44 -3.83 -2.86
CA ASN A 75 -9.76 -2.64 -3.66
C ASN A 75 -11.02 -2.80 -4.52
N HIS A 76 -12.13 -3.19 -3.89
CA HIS A 76 -13.43 -3.38 -4.53
C HIS A 76 -13.46 -4.43 -5.67
N LYS A 77 -12.50 -5.37 -5.67
CA LYS A 77 -12.43 -6.46 -6.65
C LYS A 77 -12.17 -7.79 -5.96
N CYS A 78 -12.70 -8.86 -6.53
CA CYS A 78 -12.31 -10.22 -6.14
C CYS A 78 -10.94 -10.52 -6.72
N MET A 79 -9.99 -10.82 -5.84
CA MET A 79 -8.66 -11.27 -6.21
C MET A 79 -8.46 -12.71 -5.77
N ALA A 80 -7.91 -13.53 -6.65
CA ALA A 80 -7.51 -14.89 -6.32
C ALA A 80 -6.46 -14.86 -5.22
N VAL A 81 -6.64 -15.74 -4.24
CA VAL A 81 -5.67 -15.95 -3.17
C VAL A 81 -4.99 -17.30 -3.38
N ASN A 82 -3.75 -17.45 -2.89
CA ASN A 82 -2.96 -18.64 -3.16
C ASN A 82 -3.54 -19.89 -2.50
N CYS A 83 -4.13 -19.75 -1.31
CA CYS A 83 -4.77 -20.86 -0.62
C CYS A 83 -5.91 -20.38 0.29
N CYS A 84 -6.95 -21.21 0.40
CA CYS A 84 -8.06 -21.01 1.33
C CYS A 84 -8.18 -22.14 2.36
N SER A 85 -7.43 -23.22 2.17
CA SER A 85 -7.35 -24.33 3.11
C SER A 85 -6.03 -25.09 2.92
N ASP A 86 -5.64 -25.86 3.93
CA ASP A 86 -4.47 -26.73 3.89
C ASP A 86 -4.53 -27.73 2.72
N SER A 87 -5.74 -28.19 2.37
CA SER A 87 -5.93 -29.11 1.23
C SER A 87 -5.53 -28.53 -0.13
N MET A 88 -5.59 -27.20 -0.29
CA MET A 88 -5.13 -26.52 -1.50
C MET A 88 -3.61 -26.42 -1.57
N CYS A 89 -2.93 -26.60 -0.44
CA CYS A 89 -1.48 -26.59 -0.34
C CYS A 89 -0.84 -27.97 -0.44
N ASN A 90 -1.65 -29.03 -0.55
CA ASN A 90 -1.16 -30.39 -0.65
C ASN A 90 -0.26 -30.58 -1.88
N ASP A 91 1.04 -30.76 -1.66
CA ASP A 91 2.00 -31.03 -2.73
C ASP A 91 2.14 -32.54 -3.05
N ASN A 92 1.33 -33.38 -2.37
CA ASN A 92 1.33 -34.84 -2.42
C ASN A 92 2.62 -35.48 -1.91
N ASN A 93 3.47 -34.74 -1.20
CA ASN A 93 4.62 -35.30 -0.52
C ASN A 93 4.21 -35.79 0.88
N PRO A 94 4.26 -37.11 1.15
CA PRO A 94 3.88 -37.64 2.47
C PRO A 94 4.86 -37.24 3.59
N HIS A 95 5.97 -36.57 3.24
CA HIS A 95 6.99 -36.10 4.18
C HIS A 95 6.92 -34.59 4.45
N THR A 96 5.86 -33.92 4.03
CA THR A 96 5.59 -32.52 4.39
C THR A 96 4.29 -32.40 5.16
N GLU A 97 4.25 -31.47 6.11
CA GLU A 97 3.01 -30.93 6.64
C GLU A 97 2.68 -29.67 5.85
N ASP A 98 1.65 -29.77 5.01
CA ASP A 98 1.20 -28.69 4.14
C ASP A 98 0.14 -27.85 4.85
N LYS A 99 0.43 -26.56 5.04
CA LYS A 99 -0.44 -25.59 5.71
C LYS A 99 -0.68 -24.37 4.86
N CYS A 100 -1.93 -23.91 4.82
CA CYS A 100 -2.26 -22.60 4.28
C CYS A 100 -2.06 -21.55 5.37
N ILE A 101 -1.04 -20.72 5.20
CA ILE A 101 -0.79 -19.59 6.08
C ILE A 101 -1.70 -18.43 5.66
N SER A 102 -2.46 -17.87 6.60
CA SER A 102 -3.41 -16.77 6.37
C SER A 102 -4.48 -17.10 5.31
N PRO A 103 -5.30 -18.14 5.51
CA PRO A 103 -6.33 -18.54 4.54
C PRO A 103 -7.28 -17.38 4.24
N GLU A 104 -7.74 -17.31 2.98
CA GLU A 104 -8.69 -16.29 2.50
C GLU A 104 -8.17 -14.85 2.53
N LYS A 105 -6.86 -14.64 2.75
CA LYS A 105 -6.23 -13.32 2.70
C LYS A 105 -5.38 -13.14 1.46
N ILE A 106 -5.18 -11.90 1.04
CA ILE A 106 -4.35 -11.54 -0.12
C ILE A 106 -2.89 -11.99 0.04
N ASN A 107 -2.43 -12.13 1.28
CA ASN A 107 -1.11 -12.64 1.64
C ASN A 107 -1.10 -14.13 2.02
N SER A 108 -2.14 -14.88 1.62
CA SER A 108 -2.16 -16.32 1.81
C SER A 108 -1.00 -16.99 1.07
N ARG A 109 -0.43 -18.03 1.66
CA ARG A 109 0.65 -18.83 1.05
C ARG A 109 0.67 -20.25 1.60
N CYS A 110 1.15 -21.18 0.79
CA CYS A 110 1.39 -22.54 1.23
C CYS A 110 2.74 -22.66 1.94
N SER A 111 2.74 -23.37 3.07
CA SER A 111 3.91 -23.74 3.84
C SER A 111 3.99 -25.25 3.89
N ASN A 112 5.02 -25.81 3.26
CA ASN A 112 5.23 -27.25 3.19
C ASN A 112 6.44 -27.56 4.08
N THR A 113 6.17 -27.88 5.34
CA THR A 113 7.23 -28.09 6.34
C THR A 113 7.60 -29.56 6.37
N LEU A 114 8.87 -29.91 6.15
CA LEU A 114 9.32 -31.30 6.22
C LEU A 114 9.02 -31.89 7.61
N THR A 115 8.18 -32.91 7.68
CA THR A 115 7.92 -33.69 8.89
C THR A 115 9.09 -34.64 9.11
N GLN A 116 10.20 -34.11 9.64
CA GLN A 116 11.35 -34.93 10.00
C GLN A 116 10.96 -35.90 11.13
N THR A 117 10.98 -37.19 10.83
CA THR A 117 11.40 -38.20 11.81
C THR A 117 12.19 -39.29 11.09
N ALA A 118 13.40 -38.95 10.64
CA ALA A 118 14.45 -39.93 10.40
C ALA A 118 15.76 -39.36 10.96
N PRO A 119 16.54 -40.14 11.72
CA PRO A 119 17.86 -39.71 12.19
C PRO A 119 18.73 -39.38 10.98
N GLN A 120 19.06 -38.11 10.79
CA GLN A 120 19.99 -37.74 9.73
C GLN A 120 21.36 -38.32 10.07
N GLU A 121 21.93 -39.10 9.14
CA GLU A 121 23.33 -39.47 9.20
C GLU A 121 24.20 -38.20 9.30
N PRO A 122 25.30 -38.24 10.07
CA PRO A 122 26.12 -37.06 10.32
C PRO A 122 26.69 -36.51 9.01
N VAL A 123 26.11 -35.41 8.53
CA VAL A 123 26.64 -34.63 7.43
C VAL A 123 28.00 -34.10 7.88
N THR A 124 29.05 -34.48 7.16
CA THR A 124 30.41 -33.97 7.40
C THR A 124 30.44 -32.50 7.00
N VAL A 125 30.28 -31.63 8.00
CA VAL A 125 30.38 -30.17 7.86
C VAL A 125 31.80 -29.85 7.42
N LEU A 126 31.97 -29.35 6.20
CA LEU A 126 33.21 -28.74 5.75
C LEU A 126 33.55 -27.57 6.69
N PRO A 127 34.80 -27.43 7.14
CA PRO A 127 35.20 -26.39 8.07
C PRO A 127 34.83 -25.01 7.52
N PRO A 128 34.31 -24.09 8.36
CA PRO A 128 33.96 -22.74 7.95
C PRO A 128 35.19 -22.08 7.33
N LYS A 129 35.09 -21.74 6.04
CA LYS A 129 36.12 -20.95 5.37
C LYS A 129 36.18 -19.60 6.08
N GLU A 130 37.37 -19.18 6.49
CA GLU A 130 37.61 -17.91 7.21
C GLU A 130 36.88 -16.74 6.54
N PRO A 131 36.36 -15.78 7.33
CA PRO A 131 35.53 -14.67 6.84
C PRO A 131 36.34 -13.82 5.86
N THR A 132 36.12 -14.10 4.58
CA THR A 132 36.65 -13.28 3.50
C THR A 132 35.84 -11.99 3.54
N LYS A 133 36.50 -10.84 3.74
CA LYS A 133 35.86 -9.51 3.80
C LYS A 133 34.82 -9.39 2.69
N VAL A 134 33.55 -9.31 3.08
CA VAL A 134 32.43 -9.31 2.15
C VAL A 134 32.52 -8.04 1.28
N PRO A 135 32.49 -8.16 -0.06
CA PRO A 135 32.59 -7.00 -0.94
C PRO A 135 31.34 -6.11 -0.84
N ALA A 136 31.50 -4.82 -1.11
CA ALA A 136 30.38 -3.89 -1.19
C ALA A 136 29.42 -4.25 -2.35
N CYS A 137 28.13 -3.95 -2.19
CA CYS A 137 27.08 -4.32 -3.16
C CYS A 137 27.12 -3.59 -4.52
N ALA A 138 28.14 -2.78 -4.83
CA ALA A 138 28.20 -2.02 -6.09
C ALA A 138 28.15 -2.89 -7.36
N SER A 139 28.61 -4.14 -7.30
CA SER A 139 28.55 -5.09 -8.44
C SER A 139 27.33 -6.03 -8.39
N TYR A 140 26.47 -5.87 -7.39
CA TYR A 140 25.33 -6.74 -7.17
C TYR A 140 24.38 -6.82 -8.39
N PRO A 141 24.00 -5.71 -9.05
CA PRO A 141 23.11 -5.79 -10.21
C PRO A 141 23.68 -6.60 -11.38
N ASP A 142 25.00 -6.52 -11.60
CA ASP A 142 25.65 -7.26 -12.68
C ASP A 142 25.73 -8.77 -12.37
N LYS A 143 25.98 -9.12 -11.11
CA LYS A 143 25.96 -10.51 -10.64
C LYS A 143 24.56 -11.09 -10.66
N LEU A 144 23.52 -10.30 -10.38
CA LEU A 144 22.12 -10.72 -10.47
C LEU A 144 21.69 -10.97 -11.92
N ASP A 145 22.14 -10.13 -12.86
CA ASP A 145 21.83 -10.26 -14.28
C ASP A 145 22.33 -11.60 -14.86
N THR A 146 23.58 -11.96 -14.52
CA THR A 146 24.22 -13.21 -14.92
C THR A 146 23.81 -14.40 -14.04
N CYS A 147 23.23 -14.14 -12.87
CA CYS A 147 23.00 -15.12 -11.81
C CYS A 147 24.29 -15.83 -11.36
N GLU A 148 25.38 -15.07 -11.26
CA GLU A 148 26.66 -15.55 -10.74
C GLU A 148 26.60 -15.56 -9.20
N PRO A 149 27.05 -16.65 -8.53
CA PRO A 149 27.08 -16.70 -7.07
C PRO A 149 27.85 -15.51 -6.49
N PHE A 150 27.20 -14.78 -5.60
CA PHE A 150 27.74 -13.54 -5.04
C PHE A 150 27.08 -13.22 -3.71
N SER A 151 27.84 -12.65 -2.77
CA SER A 151 27.32 -12.17 -1.50
C SER A 151 27.91 -10.78 -1.24
N CYS A 152 27.07 -9.88 -0.72
CA CYS A 152 27.46 -8.56 -0.27
C CYS A 152 26.65 -8.14 0.96
N GLU A 153 27.23 -7.24 1.75
CA GLU A 153 26.53 -6.60 2.88
C GLU A 153 26.06 -5.21 2.46
N PHE A 154 24.89 -4.82 2.96
CA PHE A 154 24.33 -3.48 2.79
C PHE A 154 23.78 -2.95 4.12
N GLN A 155 23.74 -1.63 4.26
CA GLN A 155 23.11 -0.99 5.41
C GLN A 155 21.63 -0.74 5.10
N HIS A 156 20.73 -1.29 5.91
CA HIS A 156 19.29 -1.05 5.76
C HIS A 156 18.96 0.41 6.10
N GLU A 157 18.23 1.12 5.22
CA GLU A 157 18.04 2.58 5.34
C GLU A 157 17.27 3.00 6.60
N ILE A 158 16.34 2.15 7.09
CA ILE A 158 15.50 2.47 8.25
C ILE A 158 16.18 2.06 9.56
N THR A 159 16.57 0.79 9.70
CA THR A 159 17.15 0.25 10.95
C THR A 159 18.64 0.52 11.09
N LEU A 160 19.32 0.90 10.00
CA LEU A 160 20.77 1.10 9.92
C LEU A 160 21.58 -0.17 10.20
N GLU A 161 20.92 -1.34 10.30
CA GLU A 161 21.54 -2.65 10.48
C GLU A 161 22.28 -3.06 9.20
N MET A 162 23.42 -3.73 9.38
CA MET A 162 24.12 -4.39 8.28
C MET A 162 23.46 -5.74 8.02
N LEU A 163 22.95 -5.92 6.80
CA LEU A 163 22.22 -7.10 6.36
C LEU A 163 22.90 -7.71 5.13
N GLU A 164 22.75 -9.02 4.93
CA GLU A 164 23.34 -9.72 3.79
C GLU A 164 22.36 -9.86 2.60
N LYS A 165 22.88 -9.64 1.38
CA LYS A 165 22.29 -10.10 0.11
C LYS A 165 23.15 -11.20 -0.48
N ARG A 166 22.52 -12.30 -0.90
CA ARG A 166 23.23 -13.45 -1.47
C ARG A 166 22.52 -14.01 -2.69
N ILE A 167 23.22 -14.00 -3.82
CA ILE A 167 22.87 -14.75 -5.02
C ILE A 167 23.49 -16.14 -4.87
N ILE A 168 22.66 -17.16 -4.76
CA ILE A 168 23.09 -18.56 -4.64
C ILE A 168 23.56 -19.07 -6.00
N GLY A 169 22.89 -18.64 -7.08
CA GLY A 169 23.17 -19.05 -8.46
C GLY A 169 21.98 -19.71 -9.13
N LEU A 170 22.21 -20.30 -10.30
CA LEU A 170 21.18 -21.01 -11.06
C LEU A 170 20.86 -22.37 -10.43
N VAL A 171 19.59 -22.59 -10.11
CA VAL A 171 19.04 -23.87 -9.66
C VAL A 171 17.74 -24.10 -10.43
N ASP A 172 17.63 -25.24 -11.12
CA ASP A 172 16.47 -25.60 -11.95
C ASP A 172 16.06 -24.51 -12.98
N GLY A 173 17.06 -23.86 -13.57
CA GLY A 173 16.87 -22.80 -14.56
C GLY A 173 16.37 -21.46 -13.99
N LYS A 174 16.19 -21.35 -12.68
CA LYS A 174 15.86 -20.10 -11.98
C LYS A 174 17.06 -19.59 -11.18
N CYS A 175 17.13 -18.28 -11.00
CA CYS A 175 18.15 -17.67 -10.16
C CYS A 175 17.70 -17.67 -8.70
N LYS A 176 18.41 -18.39 -7.83
CA LYS A 176 18.14 -18.37 -6.39
C LYS A 176 18.85 -17.21 -5.73
N TYR A 177 18.08 -16.43 -4.98
CA TYR A 177 18.51 -15.22 -4.28
C TYR A 177 17.94 -15.21 -2.87
N THR A 178 18.71 -14.71 -1.91
CA THR A 178 18.27 -14.50 -0.52
C THR A 178 18.70 -13.13 -0.03
N GLU A 179 17.82 -12.44 0.69
CA GLU A 179 18.08 -11.14 1.35
C GLU A 179 17.69 -11.24 2.82
N GLU A 180 18.58 -10.82 3.71
CA GLU A 180 18.21 -10.61 5.11
C GLU A 180 17.40 -9.32 5.26
N MET A 181 16.40 -9.37 6.13
CA MET A 181 15.55 -8.24 6.49
C MET A 181 15.67 -7.99 8.00
N PRO A 182 15.30 -6.79 8.48
CA PRO A 182 15.25 -6.52 9.90
C PRO A 182 14.37 -7.52 10.68
N ALA A 183 14.58 -7.60 11.99
CA ALA A 183 13.85 -8.50 12.89
C ALA A 183 13.96 -9.99 12.53
N SER A 184 15.13 -10.43 12.05
CA SER A 184 15.37 -11.81 11.56
C SER A 184 14.47 -12.22 10.39
N GLY A 185 13.90 -11.24 9.69
CA GLY A 185 13.18 -11.47 8.46
C GLY A 185 14.13 -11.91 7.34
N LYS A 186 13.58 -12.54 6.31
CA LYS A 186 14.34 -12.98 5.15
C LYS A 186 13.46 -12.97 3.91
N VAL A 187 13.99 -12.56 2.78
CA VAL A 187 13.34 -12.73 1.46
C VAL A 187 14.09 -13.81 0.71
N ASP A 188 13.37 -14.85 0.30
CA ASP A 188 13.89 -15.90 -0.58
C ASP A 188 13.22 -15.79 -1.94
N CYS A 189 14.01 -15.71 -3.02
CA CYS A 189 13.50 -15.58 -4.38
C CYS A 189 14.05 -16.63 -5.34
N GLU A 190 13.22 -17.01 -6.30
CA GLU A 190 13.55 -17.86 -7.45
C GLU A 190 13.18 -17.15 -8.75
N TYR A 191 14.08 -16.33 -9.28
CA TYR A 191 13.79 -15.50 -10.44
C TYR A 191 13.89 -16.28 -11.76
N THR A 192 12.90 -16.10 -12.63
CA THR A 192 13.09 -16.41 -14.06
C THR A 192 14.12 -15.48 -14.69
N GLU A 193 14.71 -15.87 -15.83
CA GLU A 193 15.68 -15.02 -16.52
C GLU A 193 15.11 -13.63 -16.84
N SER A 194 13.85 -13.56 -17.33
CA SER A 194 13.18 -12.30 -17.61
C SER A 194 13.09 -11.40 -16.38
N VAL A 195 12.63 -11.94 -15.25
CA VAL A 195 12.43 -11.21 -14.00
C VAL A 195 13.77 -10.74 -13.44
N ARG A 196 14.79 -11.63 -13.36
CA ARG A 196 16.09 -11.26 -12.79
C ARG A 196 16.77 -10.14 -13.56
N LYS A 197 16.72 -10.19 -14.91
CA LYS A 197 17.32 -9.16 -15.77
C LYS A 197 16.62 -7.82 -15.60
N THR A 198 15.29 -7.82 -15.46
CA THR A 198 14.53 -6.61 -15.20
C THR A 198 14.82 -6.04 -13.81
N ILE A 199 14.93 -6.87 -12.76
CA ILE A 199 15.31 -6.42 -11.41
C ILE A 199 16.74 -5.88 -11.40
N ALA A 200 17.70 -6.57 -12.02
CA ALA A 200 19.08 -6.10 -12.16
C ALA A 200 19.15 -4.74 -12.86
N ARG A 201 18.34 -4.54 -13.91
CA ARG A 201 18.23 -3.23 -14.57
C ARG A 201 17.64 -2.17 -13.65
N PHE A 202 16.55 -2.48 -12.95
CA PHE A 202 15.94 -1.56 -11.99
C PHE A 202 16.93 -1.09 -10.93
N GLN A 203 17.74 -2.00 -10.37
CA GLN A 203 18.76 -1.66 -9.39
C GLN A 203 19.84 -0.75 -9.97
N ARG A 204 20.34 -1.02 -11.19
CA ARG A 204 21.25 -0.09 -11.89
C ARG A 204 20.63 1.30 -12.08
N ASP A 205 19.34 1.36 -12.43
CA ASP A 205 18.65 2.62 -12.62
C ASP A 205 18.49 3.37 -11.26
N VAL A 206 18.28 2.67 -10.13
CA VAL A 206 18.29 3.26 -8.78
C VAL A 206 19.67 3.77 -8.40
N ASP A 207 20.72 2.95 -8.54
CA ASP A 207 22.11 3.31 -8.19
C ASP A 207 22.60 4.54 -8.96
N ASN A 208 22.14 4.70 -10.21
CA ASN A 208 22.48 5.83 -11.07
C ASN A 208 21.51 7.02 -10.96
N ASN A 209 20.51 6.95 -10.07
CA ASN A 209 19.45 7.95 -9.93
C ASN A 209 18.70 8.25 -11.26
N GLN A 210 18.44 7.19 -12.04
CA GLN A 210 17.77 7.19 -13.35
C GLN A 210 16.52 6.31 -13.35
N VAL A 211 15.80 6.26 -12.22
CA VAL A 211 14.62 5.41 -12.05
C VAL A 211 13.55 5.72 -13.09
N LYS A 212 13.18 4.71 -13.88
CA LYS A 212 12.11 4.81 -14.88
C LYS A 212 10.73 4.69 -14.24
N PRO A 213 9.68 5.29 -14.85
CA PRO A 213 8.32 5.18 -14.34
C PRO A 213 7.75 3.77 -14.46
N SER A 214 8.30 2.92 -15.34
CA SER A 214 7.86 1.54 -15.50
C SER A 214 8.92 0.64 -16.14
N TYR A 215 8.76 -0.66 -15.93
CA TYR A 215 9.61 -1.74 -16.40
C TYR A 215 8.75 -2.88 -16.95
N LEU A 216 9.26 -3.59 -17.96
CA LEU A 216 8.55 -4.72 -18.55
C LEU A 216 8.93 -6.02 -17.83
N VAL A 217 7.96 -6.64 -17.17
CA VAL A 217 8.10 -7.95 -16.51
C VAL A 217 7.07 -8.90 -17.12
N ASN A 218 7.55 -9.95 -17.79
CA ASN A 218 6.70 -10.96 -18.45
C ASN A 218 5.62 -10.36 -19.39
N GLY A 219 5.93 -9.23 -20.05
CA GLY A 219 5.01 -8.53 -20.94
C GLY A 219 4.13 -7.46 -20.27
N ASN A 220 4.13 -7.36 -18.94
CA ASN A 220 3.38 -6.35 -18.19
C ASN A 220 4.28 -5.17 -17.82
N LEU A 221 3.75 -3.94 -17.92
CA LEU A 221 4.41 -2.75 -17.41
C LEU A 221 4.14 -2.62 -15.91
N VAL A 222 5.20 -2.63 -15.10
CA VAL A 222 5.14 -2.53 -13.64
C VAL A 222 6.05 -1.41 -13.13
N GLN A 223 5.69 -0.77 -12.03
CA GLN A 223 6.48 0.32 -11.44
C GLN A 223 7.68 -0.21 -10.65
N ASN A 224 7.49 -1.28 -9.89
CA ASN A 224 8.52 -1.91 -9.06
C ASN A 224 8.64 -3.41 -9.41
N PRO A 225 9.66 -3.82 -10.18
CA PRO A 225 9.87 -5.23 -10.54
C PRO A 225 10.04 -6.18 -9.36
N MET A 226 10.57 -5.70 -8.23
CA MET A 226 10.75 -6.52 -7.03
C MET A 226 9.42 -6.79 -6.34
N GLN A 227 8.55 -5.78 -6.26
CA GLN A 227 7.17 -5.97 -5.78
C GLN A 227 6.39 -6.92 -6.69
N GLU A 228 6.57 -6.81 -8.00
CA GLU A 228 5.94 -7.74 -8.94
C GLU A 228 6.41 -9.18 -8.70
N ALA A 229 7.70 -9.41 -8.45
CA ALA A 229 8.22 -10.73 -8.13
C ALA A 229 7.60 -11.34 -6.86
N LEU A 230 7.32 -10.51 -5.84
CA LEU A 230 6.54 -10.92 -4.67
C LEU A 230 5.09 -11.26 -5.05
N ASN A 231 4.44 -10.41 -5.83
CA ASN A 231 3.03 -10.60 -6.23
C ASN A 231 2.80 -11.89 -7.03
N ILE A 232 3.75 -12.26 -7.90
CA ILE A 232 3.67 -13.49 -8.71
C ILE A 232 4.28 -14.71 -8.01
N GLY A 233 4.65 -14.60 -6.73
CA GLY A 233 5.18 -15.70 -5.93
C GLY A 233 6.59 -16.17 -6.30
N GLN A 234 7.37 -15.38 -7.06
CA GLN A 234 8.79 -15.64 -7.28
C GLN A 234 9.66 -15.24 -6.09
N CYS A 235 9.13 -14.44 -5.16
CA CYS A 235 9.77 -14.10 -3.89
C CYS A 235 8.83 -14.43 -2.74
N VAL A 236 9.38 -14.89 -1.62
CA VAL A 236 8.66 -15.19 -0.38
C VAL A 236 9.38 -14.54 0.78
N ILE A 237 8.62 -13.82 1.60
CA ILE A 237 9.13 -13.24 2.85
C ILE A 237 8.88 -14.23 3.99
N GLN A 238 9.95 -14.59 4.69
CA GLN A 238 9.98 -15.48 5.85
C GLN A 238 10.49 -14.72 7.08
N GLY A 239 10.34 -15.32 8.27
CA GLY A 239 11.02 -14.86 9.49
C GLY A 239 10.51 -13.57 10.10
N ILE A 240 9.57 -12.87 9.46
CA ILE A 240 8.81 -11.80 10.12
C ILE A 240 7.82 -12.50 11.05
N GLU A 241 8.25 -12.81 12.28
CA GLU A 241 7.28 -12.93 13.37
C GLU A 241 6.45 -11.65 13.31
N PRO A 242 5.11 -11.72 13.27
CA PRO A 242 4.30 -10.52 13.33
C PRO A 242 4.77 -9.80 14.57
N VAL A 243 5.45 -8.67 14.39
CA VAL A 243 5.81 -7.79 15.50
C VAL A 243 4.48 -7.64 16.22
N PRO A 244 4.35 -8.14 17.46
CA PRO A 244 3.08 -8.11 18.15
C PRO A 244 2.64 -6.66 18.04
N LEU A 245 1.50 -6.45 17.34
CA LEU A 245 0.90 -5.13 17.21
C LEU A 245 1.04 -4.52 18.60
N PRO A 246 1.69 -3.34 18.74
CA PRO A 246 1.91 -2.77 20.05
C PRO A 246 0.57 -2.89 20.75
N THR A 247 0.54 -3.66 21.84
CA THR A 247 -0.65 -3.78 22.69
C THR A 247 -1.21 -2.37 22.78
N PRO A 248 -2.53 -2.17 22.55
CA PRO A 248 -3.12 -0.84 22.47
C PRO A 248 -2.45 0.00 23.55
N PRO A 249 -1.80 1.13 23.17
CA PRO A 249 -0.93 1.84 24.09
C PRO A 249 -1.68 1.97 25.41
N PRO A 250 -1.01 1.79 26.56
CA PRO A 250 -1.67 2.01 27.85
C PRO A 250 -2.46 3.31 27.73
N GLN A 251 -3.74 3.27 28.12
CA GLN A 251 -4.74 4.33 27.92
C GLN A 251 -4.38 5.69 28.55
N ASN A 252 -3.12 5.88 28.96
CA ASN A 252 -2.56 7.08 29.54
C ASN A 252 -1.40 7.56 28.67
N LEU A 253 -1.73 8.31 27.62
CA LEU A 253 -0.77 9.22 27.00
C LEU A 253 -0.69 10.48 27.87
N ASN A 254 0.08 10.41 28.95
CA ASN A 254 0.35 11.59 29.78
C ASN A 254 1.27 12.54 29.02
N MET A 255 0.71 13.61 28.47
CA MET A 255 1.50 14.77 28.03
C MET A 255 1.87 15.60 29.26
N SER A 256 3.17 15.83 29.47
CA SER A 256 3.67 16.73 30.52
C SER A 256 4.08 18.05 29.90
N PHE A 257 3.47 19.14 30.35
CA PHE A 257 3.84 20.50 29.97
C PHE A 257 5.03 20.95 30.83
N ARG A 258 6.17 21.24 30.18
CA ARG A 258 7.25 22.07 30.75
C ARG A 258 7.53 23.19 29.77
N SER A 259 7.32 24.43 30.20
CA SER A 259 7.53 25.62 29.37
C SER A 259 8.52 26.55 30.07
N ASP A 260 9.70 26.72 29.48
CA ASP A 260 10.63 27.81 29.79
C ASP A 260 10.84 28.73 28.57
N ARG A 261 10.14 28.50 27.44
CA ARG A 261 10.36 29.24 26.18
C ARG A 261 9.07 29.49 25.41
N THR A 262 8.88 30.76 25.03
CA THR A 262 7.84 31.19 24.10
C THR A 262 8.30 30.99 22.65
N CYS A 263 7.39 30.68 21.74
CA CYS A 263 7.62 30.54 20.30
C CYS A 263 6.62 31.36 19.50
N GLU A 264 7.10 32.19 18.58
CA GLU A 264 6.23 32.91 17.62
C GLU A 264 6.05 32.12 16.30
N SER A 265 6.88 31.11 16.04
CA SER A 265 6.75 30.17 14.93
C SER A 265 7.37 28.81 15.25
N LEU A 266 6.97 27.77 14.51
CA LEU A 266 7.48 26.38 14.65
C LEU A 266 9.01 26.28 14.57
N ILE A 267 9.66 27.22 13.88
CA ILE A 267 11.11 27.21 13.61
C ILE A 267 11.92 27.47 14.90
N ASN A 268 11.34 28.14 15.90
CA ASN A 268 12.05 28.51 17.14
C ASN A 268 12.14 27.37 18.19
N CYS A 269 11.52 26.22 17.95
CA CYS A 269 11.52 25.09 18.87
C CYS A 269 12.55 23.99 18.52
N ILE A 270 13.41 24.22 17.51
CA ILE A 270 14.36 23.23 16.99
C ILE A 270 15.66 23.28 17.79
N GLY A 271 15.93 22.24 18.60
CA GLY A 271 17.20 22.15 19.33
C GLY A 271 17.35 21.00 20.32
N ALA A 272 16.28 20.39 20.83
CA ALA A 272 16.37 19.13 21.59
C ALA A 272 15.01 18.43 21.61
N GLU A 273 15.00 17.17 21.14
CA GLU A 273 13.92 16.17 21.20
C GLU A 273 12.47 16.69 21.12
N TYR A 274 11.99 16.81 19.89
CA TYR A 274 10.58 16.76 19.46
C TYR A 274 9.64 17.75 20.14
N THR A 275 9.56 18.96 19.62
CA THR A 275 8.74 20.03 20.20
C THR A 275 7.87 20.72 19.14
N LEU A 276 6.56 20.86 19.38
CA LEU A 276 5.60 21.62 18.55
C LEU A 276 5.28 22.96 19.21
N CYS A 277 5.06 24.02 18.43
CA CYS A 277 4.60 25.31 18.97
C CYS A 277 3.07 25.30 19.11
N PHE A 278 2.55 25.36 20.34
CA PHE A 278 1.12 25.44 20.64
C PHE A 278 0.87 26.62 21.60
N GLU A 279 -0.05 27.51 21.22
CA GLU A 279 -0.37 28.75 21.98
C GLU A 279 0.84 29.60 22.39
N GLY A 280 1.87 29.62 21.53
CA GLY A 280 3.07 30.40 21.79
C GLY A 280 4.07 29.72 22.71
N TYR A 281 3.95 28.41 22.98
CA TYR A 281 4.89 27.63 23.78
C TYR A 281 5.37 26.37 23.06
N CYS A 282 6.63 26.01 23.25
CA CYS A 282 7.18 24.76 22.73
C CYS A 282 6.72 23.58 23.60
N THR A 283 5.89 22.68 23.06
CA THR A 283 5.39 21.47 23.72
C THR A 283 6.09 20.21 23.22
N LYS A 284 6.65 19.40 24.13
CA LYS A 284 7.32 18.14 23.77
C LYS A 284 6.28 17.11 23.32
N VAL A 285 6.46 16.51 22.15
CA VAL A 285 5.62 15.43 21.63
C VAL A 285 6.38 14.11 21.58
N ASN A 286 5.68 12.99 21.73
CA ASN A 286 6.30 11.68 21.59
C ASN A 286 6.55 11.34 20.11
N SER A 287 7.38 10.31 19.87
CA SER A 287 7.76 9.86 18.53
C SER A 287 6.58 9.39 17.68
N ALA A 288 5.55 8.78 18.29
CA ALA A 288 4.38 8.27 17.58
C ALA A 288 3.52 9.40 16.98
N LEU A 289 3.25 10.47 17.75
CA LEU A 289 2.52 11.63 17.25
C LEU A 289 3.32 12.39 16.18
N ARG A 290 4.66 12.42 16.31
CA ARG A 290 5.55 12.98 15.29
C ARG A 290 5.40 12.25 13.96
N GLU A 291 5.48 10.92 13.97
CA GLU A 291 5.36 10.10 12.76
C GLU A 291 4.00 10.25 12.09
N TYR A 292 2.94 10.34 12.88
CA TYR A 292 1.60 10.65 12.37
C TYR A 292 1.55 12.02 11.67
N ILE A 293 2.13 13.06 12.28
CA ILE A 293 2.15 14.41 11.67
C ILE A 293 2.95 14.41 10.37
N TYR A 294 4.15 13.80 10.34
CA TYR A 294 4.98 13.75 9.13
C TYR A 294 4.34 12.94 8.00
N ALA A 295 3.76 11.78 8.31
CA ALA A 295 3.09 10.94 7.31
C ALA A 295 1.91 11.63 6.62
N ASN A 296 1.30 12.63 7.27
CA ASN A 296 0.20 13.42 6.73
C ASN A 296 0.65 14.77 6.15
N TYR A 297 1.89 15.20 6.38
CA TYR A 297 2.44 16.46 5.85
C TYR A 297 2.96 16.32 4.41
N GLU A 298 3.35 15.11 3.98
CA GLU A 298 3.90 14.86 2.62
C GLU A 298 2.86 14.88 1.48
N HIS A 299 1.59 15.21 1.75
CA HIS A 299 0.55 15.35 0.72
C HIS A 299 0.35 16.78 0.20
N GLY A 300 1.48 17.47 0.00
CA GLY A 300 1.60 18.53 -1.01
C GLY A 300 1.34 19.95 -0.53
N TYR A 301 2.43 20.69 -0.29
CA TYR A 301 2.66 22.05 -0.78
C TYR A 301 4.17 22.32 -0.65
N GLY A 302 4.88 22.20 -1.77
CA GLY A 302 6.29 22.57 -1.87
C GLY A 302 6.45 24.09 -1.97
N ASP A 303 7.49 24.58 -1.29
CA ASP A 303 8.31 25.76 -1.59
C ASP A 303 7.58 27.05 -2.05
N ASP A 304 7.19 27.89 -1.09
CA ASP A 304 7.17 29.36 -1.29
C ASP A 304 7.16 30.09 0.08
N TYR A 305 8.34 30.19 0.69
CA TYR A 305 8.60 31.03 1.86
C TYR A 305 9.02 32.44 1.40
N GLU A 306 8.12 33.29 0.87
CA GLU A 306 8.36 34.76 0.91
C GLU A 306 7.21 35.72 0.55
N ASN A 307 5.99 35.31 0.20
CA ASN A 307 4.93 36.26 -0.18
C ASN A 307 3.69 36.24 0.72
N CYS A 308 3.77 36.91 1.86
CA CYS A 308 2.62 37.31 2.68
C CYS A 308 2.50 38.84 2.76
N ARG A 309 2.11 39.51 1.66
CA ARG A 309 1.52 40.86 1.68
C ARG A 309 0.46 41.07 0.58
N THR A 310 -0.78 41.27 1.04
CA THR A 310 -1.89 42.12 0.50
C THR A 310 -2.74 41.74 -0.75
N ILE A 311 -3.99 41.28 -0.46
CA ILE A 311 -5.41 41.55 -0.95
C ILE A 311 -5.76 41.50 -2.49
N PRO A 312 -7.02 41.28 -2.98
CA PRO A 312 -8.33 41.10 -2.32
C PRO A 312 -9.38 40.10 -2.89
N SER A 313 -10.41 39.86 -2.06
CA SER A 313 -11.82 39.51 -2.35
C SER A 313 -12.21 38.12 -2.87
N ALA A 314 -13.06 37.48 -2.04
CA ALA A 314 -14.07 36.45 -2.28
C ALA A 314 -13.60 35.04 -2.68
N GLY A 315 -13.54 34.16 -1.67
CA GLY A 315 -13.82 32.74 -1.84
C GLY A 315 -12.61 31.81 -1.76
N SER A 316 -11.97 31.72 -0.59
CA SER A 316 -11.23 30.53 -0.11
C SER A 316 -10.51 30.87 1.19
N THR A 317 -10.81 30.11 2.25
CA THR A 317 -9.90 29.94 3.40
C THR A 317 -9.97 28.47 3.83
N SER A 318 -8.90 27.73 3.60
CA SER A 318 -8.51 26.63 4.49
C SER A 318 -7.25 27.10 5.22
N GLY A 319 -7.44 27.34 6.51
CA GLY A 319 -6.42 27.66 7.49
C GLY A 319 -7.03 27.29 8.83
N PHE A 320 -6.37 26.40 9.57
CA PHE A 320 -6.82 26.01 10.90
C PHE A 320 -6.79 27.24 11.81
N HIS A 321 -7.97 27.76 12.16
CA HIS A 321 -8.13 28.76 13.21
C HIS A 321 -8.79 28.05 14.39
N ILE A 322 -8.01 27.77 15.44
CA ILE A 322 -8.57 27.38 16.75
C ILE A 322 -9.01 28.69 17.41
N PRO A 323 -10.31 28.86 17.78
CA PRO A 323 -10.75 30.08 18.42
C PRO A 323 -10.18 30.19 19.83
N ALA A 324 -9.55 31.33 20.11
CA ALA A 324 -9.08 31.69 21.44
C ALA A 324 -10.27 31.98 22.36
N SER A 325 -10.60 31.05 23.27
CA SER A 325 -11.13 31.34 24.60
C SER A 325 -11.47 30.05 25.35
N ILE A 326 -10.53 29.56 26.14
CA ILE A 326 -10.80 28.67 27.28
C ILE A 326 -10.01 29.28 28.45
N SER A 327 -10.69 29.57 29.57
CA SER A 327 -10.03 30.19 30.72
C SER A 327 -9.09 29.21 31.39
N HIS A 328 -7.90 29.69 31.69
CA HIS A 328 -6.80 28.95 32.32
C HIS A 328 -7.17 28.57 33.77
N ASP A 329 -7.05 27.28 34.11
CA ASP A 329 -6.97 26.79 35.50
C ASP A 329 -5.63 26.02 35.62
N GLU A 330 -4.82 26.37 36.62
CA GLU A 330 -3.37 26.08 36.66
C GLU A 330 -2.99 24.67 37.13
N ASN A 331 -3.93 23.75 37.30
CA ASN A 331 -3.61 22.41 37.79
C ASN A 331 -4.15 21.30 36.89
N ARG A 332 -3.22 20.75 36.09
CA ARG A 332 -3.31 19.49 35.32
C ARG A 332 -4.53 19.35 34.43
N THR A 333 -4.33 19.57 33.13
CA THR A 333 -5.30 19.20 32.12
C THR A 333 -4.66 18.21 31.16
N GLU A 334 -5.04 16.94 31.29
CA GLU A 334 -4.79 15.90 30.31
C GLU A 334 -5.90 15.98 29.24
N TYR A 335 -5.51 15.89 27.97
CA TYR A 335 -6.42 15.98 26.83
C TYR A 335 -6.28 14.75 25.93
N CYS A 336 -7.40 14.21 25.46
CA CYS A 336 -7.43 13.18 24.41
C CYS A 336 -7.69 13.82 23.04
N ILE A 337 -7.11 13.23 21.98
CA ILE A 337 -7.20 13.70 20.60
C ILE A 337 -8.05 12.71 19.80
N GLU A 338 -9.12 13.19 19.17
CA GLU A 338 -9.87 12.42 18.16
C GLU A 338 -10.06 13.25 16.88
N CYS A 339 -9.82 12.63 15.73
CA CYS A 339 -9.99 13.23 14.41
C CYS A 339 -11.35 12.82 13.82
N SER A 340 -12.21 13.80 13.54
CA SER A 340 -13.48 13.58 12.84
C SER A 340 -13.60 14.56 11.67
N GLY A 341 -13.43 14.04 10.44
CA GLY A 341 -13.33 14.86 9.23
C GLY A 341 -12.08 15.76 9.26
N ASN A 342 -12.23 17.04 8.95
CA ASN A 342 -11.14 18.03 8.93
C ASN A 342 -10.94 18.75 10.28
N HIS A 343 -11.47 18.20 11.39
CA HIS A 343 -11.39 18.84 12.70
C HIS A 343 -10.77 17.90 13.74
N VAL A 344 -9.98 18.50 14.63
CA VAL A 344 -9.40 17.85 15.80
C VAL A 344 -10.14 18.34 17.03
N PHE A 345 -10.72 17.44 17.81
CA PHE A 345 -11.41 17.76 19.05
C PHE A 345 -10.55 17.35 20.25
N LEU A 346 -10.49 18.22 21.26
CA LEU A 346 -9.81 18.00 22.53
C LEU A 346 -10.86 18.00 23.64
N CYS A 347 -11.03 16.87 24.32
CA CYS A 347 -11.91 16.77 25.50
C CYS A 347 -11.08 16.66 26.78
N LYS A 348 -11.60 17.25 27.86
CA LYS A 348 -11.04 17.13 29.20
C LYS A 348 -11.22 15.69 29.70
N GLU A 349 -10.27 15.22 30.52
CA GLU A 349 -10.35 13.94 31.21
C GLU A 349 -11.74 13.71 31.87
N GLY A 350 -12.31 12.53 31.64
CA GLY A 350 -13.66 12.16 32.08
C GLY A 350 -14.80 12.54 31.12
N TYR A 351 -14.50 12.93 29.88
CA TYR A 351 -15.48 13.19 28.82
C TYR A 351 -15.08 12.45 27.53
N THR A 352 -16.05 11.92 26.80
CA THR A 352 -15.90 11.24 25.50
C THR A 352 -16.38 12.16 24.37
N CYS A 353 -15.73 12.14 23.21
CA CYS A 353 -16.21 12.88 22.03
C CYS A 353 -17.33 12.10 21.35
N VAL A 354 -18.53 12.67 21.26
CA VAL A 354 -19.66 12.09 20.50
C VAL A 354 -20.24 13.17 19.62
N ASN A 355 -20.23 12.96 18.29
CA ASN A 355 -20.74 13.90 17.30
C ASN A 355 -20.17 15.32 17.47
N SER A 356 -18.84 15.43 17.59
CA SER A 356 -18.14 16.72 17.74
C SER A 356 -18.47 17.49 19.02
N LYS A 357 -18.92 16.79 20.07
CA LYS A 357 -19.20 17.36 21.40
C LYS A 357 -18.57 16.50 22.49
N CYS A 358 -17.97 17.13 23.49
CA CYS A 358 -17.54 16.44 24.70
C CYS A 358 -18.77 16.15 25.57
N VAL A 359 -19.07 14.87 25.76
CA VAL A 359 -20.10 14.36 26.66
C VAL A 359 -19.42 13.63 27.81
N GLN A 360 -19.90 13.83 29.04
CA GLN A 360 -19.31 13.25 30.23
C GLN A 360 -19.53 11.73 30.28
#